data_AF-A0A2N2Z113-F1
#
_entry.id   AF-A0A2N2Z113-F1
#
_cell.length_a   1.000
_cell.length_b   1.000
_cell.length_c   1.000
_cell.angle_alpha   90.00
_cell.angle_beta   90.00
_cell.angle_gamma   90.00
#
_symmetry.space_group_name_H-M   'P 1'
#
loop_
_entity.id
_entity.type
_entity.pdbx_description
1 polymer ?
#
loop_
_entity_poly.entity_id
_entity_poly.type
_entity_poly.pdbx_seq_one_letter_code
_entity_poly.pdbx_strand_id
1 'polypeptide(L)'
;MTLLFGRYIIEPYLKTSEYNYGYRLLALNQKNELVFESDGSGDGRTFYPDFYKLDNNSPILILVEISDEGGSWGNLIFSIKNDTIKKIGLINLAVFHSNGFETSLDDISEVMKIEQTGDSLRFEFNADTLAHDPLGINEIHIKAKDWYYLYDNKTLKLIKK
;
A
#
# COMPACT_ATOMS: atom_id res chain seq x y z
N MET A 1 23.41 -7.56 4.33
CA MET A 1 22.99 -7.99 2.98
C MET A 1 22.37 -6.79 2.27
N THR A 2 22.46 -6.70 0.95
CA THR A 2 21.75 -5.67 0.16
C THR A 2 20.59 -6.33 -0.56
N LEU A 3 19.40 -5.77 -0.43
CA LEU A 3 18.20 -6.18 -1.15
C LEU A 3 17.98 -5.22 -2.33
N LEU A 4 17.75 -5.77 -3.51
CA LEU A 4 17.39 -5.02 -4.71
C LEU A 4 15.91 -5.26 -5.01
N PHE A 5 15.17 -4.17 -5.24
CA PHE A 5 13.73 -4.24 -5.52
C PHE A 5 13.44 -4.00 -7.00
N GLY A 6 12.44 -4.70 -7.51
CA GLY A 6 12.00 -4.55 -8.89
C GLY A 6 10.52 -4.82 -9.06
N ARG A 7 9.97 -4.27 -10.15
CA ARG A 7 8.64 -4.56 -10.66
C ARG A 7 8.73 -5.70 -11.66
N TYR A 8 7.93 -6.74 -11.47
CA TYR A 8 7.80 -7.85 -12.43
C TYR A 8 6.36 -7.99 -12.90
N ILE A 9 6.17 -8.19 -14.21
CA ILE A 9 4.85 -8.38 -14.83
C ILE A 9 4.77 -9.82 -15.28
N ILE A 10 3.73 -10.53 -14.84
CA ILE A 10 3.35 -11.80 -15.46
C ILE A 10 2.18 -11.50 -16.40
N GLU A 11 2.38 -11.64 -17.71
CA GLU A 11 1.27 -11.61 -18.67
C GLU A 11 0.26 -12.73 -18.34
N PRO A 12 -1.06 -12.46 -18.42
CA PRO A 12 -2.06 -13.39 -17.90
C PRO A 12 -2.21 -14.64 -18.79
N TYR A 13 -2.98 -15.61 -18.28
CA TYR A 13 -3.43 -16.86 -18.92
C TYR A 13 -2.70 -18.17 -18.61
N LEU A 14 -1.81 -18.23 -17.61
CA LEU A 14 -1.44 -19.51 -17.00
C LEU A 14 -2.08 -19.64 -15.62
N LYS A 15 -3.38 -20.00 -15.63
CA LYS A 15 -4.14 -20.76 -14.62
C LYS A 15 -3.65 -20.65 -13.15
N THR A 16 -3.39 -19.44 -12.67
CA THR A 16 -3.26 -19.16 -11.24
C THR A 16 -4.61 -18.64 -10.75
N SER A 17 -4.87 -18.76 -9.44
CA SER A 17 -6.10 -18.23 -8.81
C SER A 17 -6.44 -16.86 -9.38
N GLU A 18 -7.70 -16.62 -9.73
CA GLU A 18 -8.22 -15.49 -10.53
C GLU A 18 -7.81 -14.07 -10.10
N TYR A 19 -7.02 -13.90 -9.04
CA TYR A 19 -6.58 -12.63 -8.48
C TYR A 19 -5.07 -12.51 -8.25
N ASN A 20 -4.23 -13.46 -8.71
CA ASN A 20 -2.78 -13.43 -8.49
C ASN A 20 -1.97 -13.22 -9.78
N TYR A 21 -2.28 -12.16 -10.52
CA TYR A 21 -1.61 -11.75 -11.75
C TYR A 21 -1.21 -10.25 -11.69
N GLY A 22 -0.56 -9.72 -12.73
CA GLY A 22 -0.18 -8.31 -12.79
C GLY A 22 1.20 -8.01 -12.20
N TYR A 23 1.37 -6.81 -11.66
CA TYR A 23 2.65 -6.35 -11.12
C TYR A 23 2.97 -6.99 -9.78
N ARG A 24 4.25 -7.25 -9.54
CA ARG A 24 4.77 -7.82 -8.30
C ARG A 24 5.98 -7.05 -7.81
N LEU A 25 6.08 -6.95 -6.48
CA LEU A 25 7.30 -6.54 -5.80
C LEU A 25 8.19 -7.77 -5.62
N LEU A 26 9.36 -7.74 -6.26
CA LEU A 26 10.40 -8.74 -6.06
C LEU A 26 11.52 -8.15 -5.21
N ALA A 27 12.13 -8.98 -4.36
CA ALA A 27 13.41 -8.67 -3.76
C ALA A 27 14.43 -9.75 -4.06
N LEU A 28 15.59 -9.33 -4.54
CA LEU A 28 16.76 -10.18 -4.75
C LEU A 28 17.83 -9.86 -3.71
N ASN A 29 18.59 -10.86 -3.29
CA ASN A 29 19.79 -10.64 -2.50
C ASN A 29 21.02 -10.34 -3.39
N GLN A 30 22.19 -10.12 -2.77
CA GLN A 30 23.44 -9.84 -3.48
C GLN A 30 23.94 -10.98 -4.40
N LYS A 31 23.39 -12.20 -4.26
CA LYS A 31 23.68 -13.35 -5.13
C LYS A 31 22.66 -13.47 -6.27
N ASN A 32 21.78 -12.49 -6.45
CA ASN A 32 20.65 -12.52 -7.37
C ASN A 32 19.64 -13.63 -7.08
N GLU A 33 19.58 -14.13 -5.85
CA GLU A 33 18.59 -15.12 -5.43
C GLU A 33 17.30 -14.39 -5.05
N LEU A 34 16.15 -14.89 -5.52
CA LEU A 34 14.83 -14.40 -5.12
C LEU A 34 14.58 -14.73 -3.65
N VAL A 35 14.42 -13.69 -2.82
CA VAL A 35 14.18 -13.82 -1.38
C VAL A 35 12.80 -13.35 -0.96
N PHE A 36 12.10 -12.64 -1.84
CA PHE A 36 10.72 -12.22 -1.62
C PHE A 36 9.99 -11.99 -2.94
N GLU A 37 8.73 -12.38 -2.98
CA GLU A 37 7.78 -12.10 -4.06
C GLU A 37 6.42 -11.76 -3.44
N SER A 38 5.81 -10.66 -3.84
CA SER A 38 4.45 -10.31 -3.44
C SER A 38 3.40 -11.06 -4.26
N ASP A 39 2.17 -11.08 -3.74
CA ASP A 39 0.98 -11.30 -4.56
C ASP A 39 0.98 -10.30 -5.74
N GLY A 40 0.39 -10.70 -6.85
CA GLY A 40 0.16 -9.83 -8.00
C GLY A 40 -0.86 -8.73 -7.70
N SER A 41 -0.69 -7.57 -8.33
CA SER A 41 -1.56 -6.40 -8.19
C SER A 41 -2.93 -6.52 -8.88
N GLY A 42 -3.21 -7.66 -9.54
CA GLY A 42 -4.39 -7.83 -10.38
C GLY A 42 -4.38 -6.88 -11.58
N ASP A 43 -5.50 -6.22 -11.83
CA ASP A 43 -5.69 -5.27 -12.94
C ASP A 43 -5.07 -3.88 -12.69
N GLY A 44 -4.44 -3.65 -11.52
CA GLY A 44 -3.74 -2.40 -11.25
C GLY A 44 -2.70 -2.09 -12.33
N ARG A 45 -2.73 -0.86 -12.85
CA ARG A 45 -1.88 -0.39 -13.96
C ARG A 45 -0.64 0.37 -13.50
N THR A 46 -0.67 0.88 -12.29
CA THR A 46 0.49 1.45 -11.60
C THR A 46 0.99 0.48 -10.52
N PHE A 47 2.29 0.57 -10.24
CA PHE A 47 2.95 -0.18 -9.19
C PHE A 47 4.26 0.53 -8.85
N TYR A 48 4.17 1.60 -8.07
CA TYR A 48 5.30 2.43 -7.70
C TYR A 48 5.58 2.29 -6.21
N PRO A 49 6.71 1.67 -5.83
CA PRO A 49 7.08 1.53 -4.43
C PRO A 49 7.75 2.81 -3.91
N ASP A 50 7.14 3.42 -2.90
CA ASP A 50 7.75 4.46 -2.08
C ASP A 50 8.33 3.89 -0.80
N PHE A 51 9.54 4.33 -0.46
CA PHE A 51 10.28 3.86 0.69
C PHE A 51 10.23 4.90 1.80
N TYR A 52 9.74 4.48 2.97
CA TYR A 52 9.61 5.33 4.14
C TYR A 52 10.37 4.74 5.33
N LYS A 53 11.06 5.58 6.09
CA LYS A 53 11.74 5.17 7.32
C LYS A 53 11.60 6.26 8.38
N LEU A 54 11.08 5.90 9.55
CA LEU A 54 10.89 6.86 10.65
C LEU A 54 12.23 7.30 11.25
N ASP A 55 13.06 6.33 11.63
CA ASP A 55 14.38 6.56 12.19
C ASP A 55 15.34 5.40 11.86
N ASN A 56 16.59 5.46 12.33
CA ASN A 56 17.61 4.46 12.01
C ASN A 56 17.29 3.04 12.49
N ASN A 57 16.48 2.89 13.54
CA ASN A 57 16.13 1.64 14.21
C ASN A 57 14.75 1.10 13.77
N SER A 58 13.91 1.94 13.16
CA SER A 58 12.63 1.52 12.59
C SER A 58 12.79 0.62 11.36
N PRO A 59 11.81 -0.26 11.10
CA PRO A 59 11.73 -0.95 9.82
C PRO A 59 11.62 0.08 8.67
N ILE A 60 12.13 -0.29 7.50
CA ILE A 60 11.81 0.43 6.27
C ILE A 60 10.43 -0.04 5.83
N LEU A 61 9.51 0.88 5.62
CA LEU A 61 8.21 0.61 5.03
C LEU A 61 8.29 0.81 3.52
N ILE A 62 7.61 -0.06 2.78
CA ILE A 62 7.41 0.07 1.34
C ILE A 62 5.92 0.26 1.14
N LEU A 63 5.53 1.42 0.61
CA LEU A 63 4.16 1.75 0.25
C LEU A 63 4.05 1.59 -1.25
N VAL A 64 3.24 0.66 -1.71
CA VAL A 64 3.05 0.45 -3.15
C VAL A 64 1.65 0.88 -3.50
N GLU A 65 1.54 1.97 -4.26
CA GLU A 65 0.27 2.38 -4.86
C GLU A 65 -0.22 1.33 -5.86
N ILE A 66 -1.50 0.99 -5.78
CA ILE A 66 -2.22 0.24 -6.80
C ILE A 66 -3.27 1.18 -7.39
N SER A 67 -3.17 1.52 -8.67
CA SER A 67 -4.13 2.39 -9.35
C SER A 67 -4.36 2.00 -10.81
N ASP A 68 -5.50 2.43 -11.37
CA ASP A 68 -5.85 2.28 -12.79
C ASP A 68 -6.30 3.63 -13.39
N GLU A 69 -6.97 3.63 -14.55
CA GLU A 69 -7.47 4.88 -15.15
C GLU A 69 -8.52 5.62 -14.30
N GLY A 70 -9.18 4.93 -13.36
CA GLY A 70 -10.15 5.53 -12.45
C GLY A 70 -9.51 6.19 -11.23
N GLY A 71 -8.25 5.91 -10.93
CA GLY A 71 -7.51 6.44 -9.79
C GLY A 71 -7.03 5.37 -8.81
N SER A 72 -6.68 5.79 -7.60
CA SER A 72 -6.02 4.97 -6.59
C SER A 72 -6.96 4.00 -5.89
N TRP A 73 -6.52 2.75 -5.77
CA TRP A 73 -7.14 1.69 -4.95
C TRP A 73 -6.52 1.65 -3.54
N GLY A 74 -5.56 2.56 -3.27
CA GLY A 74 -4.83 2.66 -2.02
C GLY A 74 -3.44 2.02 -2.09
N ASN A 75 -2.89 1.65 -0.93
CA ASN A 75 -1.49 1.24 -0.82
C ASN A 75 -1.34 -0.14 -0.18
N LEU A 76 -0.61 -1.02 -0.87
CA LEU A 76 -0.11 -2.26 -0.31
C LEU A 76 1.17 -1.97 0.49
N ILE A 77 1.15 -2.29 1.78
CA ILE A 77 2.21 -1.95 2.72
C ILE A 77 3.06 -3.18 3.02
N PHE A 78 4.38 -3.02 2.92
CA PHE A 78 5.38 -4.00 3.34
C PHE A 78 6.35 -3.39 4.34
N SER A 79 7.00 -4.24 5.15
CA SER A 79 8.09 -3.83 6.03
C SER A 79 9.35 -4.65 5.79
N ILE A 80 10.50 -4.00 5.85
CA ILE A 80 11.82 -4.60 5.88
C ILE A 80 12.41 -4.41 7.28
N LYS A 81 12.68 -5.51 7.99
CA LYS A 81 13.38 -5.50 9.28
C LYS A 81 14.30 -6.71 9.37
N ASN A 82 15.56 -6.50 9.73
CA ASN A 82 16.56 -7.57 9.86
C ASN A 82 16.55 -8.54 8.67
N ASP A 83 16.66 -7.98 7.46
CA ASP A 83 16.66 -8.73 6.20
C ASP A 83 15.38 -9.54 5.90
N THR A 84 14.33 -9.39 6.71
CA THR A 84 13.03 -10.03 6.49
C THR A 84 12.05 -9.03 5.90
N ILE A 85 11.41 -9.41 4.80
CA ILE A 85 10.31 -8.65 4.18
C ILE A 85 8.99 -9.29 4.58
N LYS A 86 8.04 -8.47 5.04
CA LYS A 86 6.71 -8.91 5.48
C LYS A 86 5.64 -8.00 4.89
N LYS A 87 4.57 -8.58 4.34
CA LYS A 87 3.33 -7.86 4.00
C LYS A 87 2.61 -7.44 5.28
N ILE A 88 2.36 -6.15 5.44
CA ILE A 88 1.60 -5.58 6.56
C ILE A 88 0.10 -5.64 6.25
N GLY A 89 -0.30 -5.25 5.04
CA GLY A 89 -1.70 -5.22 4.63
C GLY A 89 -1.97 -4.15 3.57
N LEU A 90 -3.25 -3.97 3.24
CA LEU A 90 -3.74 -2.94 2.33
C LEU A 90 -4.36 -1.79 3.13
N ILE A 91 -3.91 -0.57 2.88
CA ILE A 91 -4.65 0.65 3.24
C ILE A 91 -5.63 0.90 2.10
N ASN A 92 -6.90 0.58 2.32
CA ASN A 92 -7.96 0.65 1.30
C ASN A 92 -8.61 2.04 1.31
N LEU A 93 -7.78 3.06 1.07
CA LEU A 93 -8.17 4.47 1.08
C LEU A 93 -7.50 5.20 -0.08
N ALA A 94 -8.17 6.23 -0.60
CA ALA A 94 -7.62 7.21 -1.53
C ALA A 94 -8.03 8.63 -1.10
N VAL A 95 -7.27 9.64 -1.52
CA VAL A 95 -7.66 11.04 -1.30
C VAL A 95 -8.77 11.39 -2.29
N PHE A 96 -9.93 11.80 -1.77
CA PHE A 96 -11.06 12.14 -2.61
C PHE A 96 -11.08 13.64 -2.90
N HIS A 97 -10.99 13.99 -4.18
CA HIS A 97 -11.23 15.36 -4.65
C HIS A 97 -12.43 15.40 -5.57
N SER A 98 -13.31 16.37 -5.36
CA SER A 98 -14.37 16.68 -6.32
C SER A 98 -14.60 18.18 -6.41
N ASN A 99 -14.70 18.68 -7.64
CA ASN A 99 -15.07 20.07 -7.93
C ASN A 99 -16.49 20.18 -8.53
N GLY A 100 -17.26 19.08 -8.50
CA GLY A 100 -18.60 19.00 -9.10
C GLY A 100 -18.64 18.68 -10.60
N PHE A 101 -17.51 18.72 -11.29
CA PHE A 101 -17.37 18.35 -12.70
C PHE A 101 -16.48 17.12 -12.90
N GLU A 102 -15.43 17.03 -12.08
CA GLU A 102 -14.47 15.95 -12.06
C GLU A 102 -14.33 15.41 -10.64
N THR A 103 -13.99 14.12 -10.57
CA THR A 103 -13.64 13.41 -9.34
C THR A 103 -12.29 12.75 -9.56
N SER A 104 -11.37 12.93 -8.62
CA SER A 104 -10.11 12.18 -8.59
C SER A 104 -9.98 11.41 -7.27
N LEU A 105 -9.29 10.28 -7.38
CA LEU A 105 -8.90 9.41 -6.28
C LEU A 105 -7.38 9.33 -6.31
N ASP A 106 -6.73 10.20 -5.54
CA ASP A 106 -5.29 10.34 -5.54
C ASP A 106 -4.64 9.46 -4.46
N ASP A 107 -3.35 9.22 -4.59
CA ASP A 107 -2.61 8.32 -3.70
C ASP A 107 -2.70 8.78 -2.23
N ILE A 108 -3.12 7.87 -1.35
CA ILE A 108 -3.22 8.12 0.09
C ILE A 108 -1.85 8.38 0.73
N SER A 109 -0.75 7.92 0.12
CA SER A 109 0.62 8.13 0.62
C SER A 109 0.97 9.62 0.71
N GLU A 110 0.43 10.47 -0.16
CA GLU A 110 0.74 11.91 -0.23
C GLU A 110 0.31 12.68 1.02
N VAL A 111 -0.72 12.19 1.71
CA VAL A 111 -1.27 12.79 2.93
C VAL A 111 -1.02 11.94 4.17
N MET A 112 -0.26 10.86 4.04
CA MET A 112 -0.06 9.88 5.11
C MET A 112 1.03 10.34 6.08
N LYS A 113 0.70 10.31 7.37
CA LYS A 113 1.66 10.43 8.47
C LYS A 113 1.77 9.10 9.18
N ILE A 114 2.99 8.60 9.36
CA ILE A 114 3.24 7.31 10.01
C ILE A 114 3.93 7.55 11.36
N GLU A 115 3.36 6.98 12.41
CA GLU A 115 3.91 6.98 13.76
C GLU A 115 4.14 5.55 14.25
N GLN A 116 5.21 5.35 15.02
CA GLN A 116 5.51 4.04 15.61
C GLN A 116 5.46 4.14 17.13
N THR A 117 4.82 3.15 17.77
CA THR A 117 4.83 2.98 19.23
C THR A 117 5.08 1.52 19.54
N GLY A 118 6.28 1.21 20.03
CA GLY A 118 6.75 -0.18 20.13
C GLY A 118 6.80 -0.83 18.75
N ASP A 119 6.17 -1.99 18.60
CA ASP A 119 6.04 -2.68 17.30
C ASP A 119 4.77 -2.29 16.53
N SER A 120 3.96 -1.37 17.06
CA SER A 120 2.74 -0.92 16.38
C SER A 120 3.02 0.26 15.47
N LEU A 121 2.33 0.31 14.33
CA LEU A 121 2.37 1.43 13.39
C LEU A 121 0.99 2.05 13.29
N ARG A 122 0.94 3.38 13.37
CA ARG A 122 -0.28 4.18 13.19
C ARG A 122 -0.10 5.01 11.93
N PHE A 123 -1.08 4.92 11.03
CA PHE A 123 -1.14 5.68 9.79
C PHE A 123 -2.29 6.67 9.90
N GLU A 124 -1.97 7.95 10.02
CA GLU A 124 -2.93 9.06 10.02
C GLU A 124 -2.92 9.79 8.68
N PHE A 125 -3.98 10.54 8.39
CA PHE A 125 -4.18 11.16 7.09
C PHE A 125 -4.48 12.65 7.25
N ASN A 126 -3.67 13.49 6.60
CA ASN A 126 -3.82 14.94 6.59
C ASN A 126 -4.59 15.40 5.35
N ALA A 127 -5.88 15.07 5.32
CA ALA A 127 -6.83 15.47 4.28
C ALA A 127 -8.18 15.81 4.91
N ASP A 128 -9.08 16.43 4.14
CA ASP A 128 -10.45 16.65 4.61
C ASP A 128 -11.30 15.37 4.48
N THR A 129 -11.31 14.81 3.26
CA THR A 129 -12.15 13.67 2.88
C THR A 129 -11.30 12.57 2.25
N LEU A 130 -11.60 11.33 2.61
CA LEU A 130 -11.02 10.13 2.00
C LEU A 130 -12.13 9.29 1.41
N ALA A 131 -11.85 8.62 0.29
CA ALA A 131 -12.66 7.50 -0.18
C ALA A 131 -12.21 6.22 0.52
N HIS A 132 -13.15 5.50 1.12
CA HIS A 132 -12.95 4.17 1.68
C HIS A 132 -13.59 3.14 0.77
N ASP A 133 -12.83 2.08 0.44
CA ASP A 133 -13.15 1.18 -0.68
C ASP A 133 -13.20 1.93 -2.02
N PRO A 134 -12.16 2.73 -2.38
CA PRO A 134 -12.16 3.53 -3.60
C PRO A 134 -12.36 2.66 -4.84
N LEU A 135 -13.21 3.12 -5.76
CA LEU A 135 -13.64 2.42 -6.98
C LEU A 135 -14.37 1.08 -6.72
N GLY A 136 -14.62 0.74 -5.45
CA GLY A 136 -15.37 -0.44 -5.04
C GLY A 136 -16.88 -0.20 -4.97
N ILE A 137 -17.65 -1.29 -4.92
CA ILE A 137 -19.12 -1.22 -4.80
C ILE A 137 -19.59 -0.65 -3.45
N ASN A 138 -18.71 -0.62 -2.45
CA ASN A 138 -19.00 -0.07 -1.12
C ASN A 138 -18.26 1.25 -0.87
N GLU A 139 -17.87 1.97 -1.94
CA GLU A 139 -17.19 3.25 -1.79
C GLU A 139 -18.02 4.20 -0.93
N ILE A 140 -17.40 4.73 0.12
CA ILE A 140 -17.99 5.79 0.95
C ILE A 140 -16.95 6.88 1.23
N HIS A 141 -17.42 8.12 1.37
CA HIS A 141 -16.56 9.25 1.70
C HIS A 141 -16.59 9.53 3.20
N ILE A 142 -15.43 9.49 3.83
CA ILE A 142 -15.24 9.65 5.27
C ILE A 142 -14.35 10.86 5.57
N LYS A 143 -14.56 11.50 6.73
CA LYS A 143 -13.71 12.61 7.19
C LYS A 143 -12.38 12.06 7.69
N ALA A 144 -11.27 12.45 7.07
CA ALA A 144 -9.96 11.84 7.37
C ALA A 144 -9.59 11.94 8.86
N LYS A 145 -9.88 13.09 9.48
CA LYS A 145 -9.56 13.36 10.88
C LYS A 145 -10.18 12.37 11.88
N ASP A 146 -11.27 11.70 11.51
CA ASP A 146 -12.02 10.79 12.39
C ASP A 146 -11.47 9.35 12.34
N TRP A 147 -10.48 9.08 11.48
CA TRP A 147 -10.01 7.72 11.20
C TRP A 147 -8.49 7.62 11.16
N TYR A 148 -7.97 6.42 11.38
CA TYR A 148 -6.57 6.05 11.20
C TYR A 148 -6.46 4.54 10.95
N TYR A 149 -5.37 4.12 10.31
CA TYR A 149 -5.02 2.70 10.26
C TYR A 149 -4.07 2.34 11.42
N LEU A 150 -4.32 1.20 12.07
CA LEU A 150 -3.45 0.63 13.10
C LEU A 150 -2.94 -0.73 12.65
N TYR A 151 -1.63 -0.89 12.67
CA TYR A 151 -0.98 -2.18 12.62
C TYR A 151 -0.48 -2.58 14.00
N ASP A 152 -1.00 -3.68 14.55
CA ASP A 152 -0.66 -4.20 15.89
C ASP A 152 0.40 -5.32 15.87
N ASN A 153 1.28 -5.31 14.85
CA ASN A 153 2.24 -6.38 14.52
C ASN A 153 1.60 -7.69 14.00
N LYS A 154 0.26 -7.78 13.96
CA LYS A 154 -0.48 -8.93 13.42
C LYS A 154 -1.40 -8.53 12.28
N THR A 155 -2.20 -7.50 12.49
CA THR A 155 -3.28 -7.09 11.59
C THR A 155 -3.26 -5.59 11.37
N LEU A 156 -3.51 -5.19 10.12
CA LEU A 156 -3.73 -3.80 9.74
C LEU A 156 -5.25 -3.54 9.70
N LYS A 157 -5.73 -2.55 10.46
CA LYS A 157 -7.17 -2.27 10.59
C LYS A 157 -7.45 -0.77 10.53
N LEU A 158 -8.54 -0.40 9.88
CA LEU A 158 -9.09 0.96 9.93
C LEU A 158 -9.86 1.15 11.25
N ILE A 159 -9.53 2.19 12.00
CA ILE A 159 -10.08 2.47 13.33
C ILE A 159 -10.67 3.89 13.34
N LYS A 160 -11.85 4.03 13.93
CA LYS A 160 -12.47 5.33 14.22
C LYS A 160 -11.90 5.87 15.53
N LYS A 161 -11.49 7.14 15.54
CA LYS A 161 -10.95 7.83 16.73
C LYS A 161 -11.99 8.02 17.82
#